data_AF-A0A3A9WA99-F1
#
_entry.id   AF-A0A3A9WA99-F1
#
_cell.length_a   1.000
_cell.length_b   1.000
_cell.length_c   1.000
_cell.angle_alpha   90.00
_cell.angle_beta   90.00
_cell.angle_gamma   90.00
#
_symmetry.space_group_name_H-M   'P 1'
#
loop_
_entity.id
_entity.type
_entity.pdbx_description
1 polymer ?
#
loop_
_entity_poly.entity_id
_entity_poly.type
_entity_poly.pdbx_seq_one_letter_code
_entity_poly.pdbx_strand_id
1 'polypeptide(L)'
;MKSLFAISLYADVVIDTTTVINNTETYQIYTDEAYVYLTIETIDSKVATSILRQGINVYFDTKGKKKKNVFITYPIANNQRPPRRNKDTPNETREFPDNDSIIRQIGYRLKNNTPQKALYQYYDKTKEFNTLLNNEGITINLAVNEERNSFIYYLKIPNNKINVKSGINFNKLSIGVKTVEMSRDNSERTRPTQQASVRGGGRRGGGRSNGGAPQGRSGNGPGGGDQGRSKGRKTESVPAIDFWFKTISK
;
A
#
# COMPACT_ATOMS: atom_id res chain seq x y z
N MET A 1 61.19 2.82 33.20
CA MET A 1 59.74 3.05 33.01
C MET A 1 59.42 2.95 31.52
N LYS A 2 58.63 1.95 31.10
CA LYS A 2 58.16 1.82 29.71
C LYS A 2 56.81 2.53 29.59
N SER A 3 56.74 3.58 28.76
CA SER A 3 55.48 4.23 28.40
C SER A 3 54.86 3.46 27.24
N LEU A 4 53.62 2.99 27.42
CA LEU A 4 52.79 2.40 26.39
C LEU A 4 51.92 3.50 25.79
N PHE A 5 52.13 3.81 24.50
CA PHE A 5 51.20 4.64 23.74
C PHE A 5 50.02 3.77 23.30
N ALA A 6 48.83 4.08 23.81
CA ALA A 6 47.59 3.56 23.27
C ALA A 6 47.23 4.37 22.00
N ILE A 7 47.35 3.75 20.83
CA ILE A 7 46.84 4.33 19.58
C ILE A 7 45.37 3.90 19.47
N SER A 8 44.47 4.85 19.74
CA SER A 8 43.04 4.68 19.45
C SER A 8 42.83 4.81 17.94
N LEU A 9 42.70 3.67 17.25
CA LEU A 9 42.24 3.63 15.87
C LEU A 9 40.73 3.92 15.87
N TYR A 10 40.34 5.18 15.81
CA TYR A 10 39.01 5.54 15.31
C TYR A 10 39.03 5.30 13.81
N ALA A 11 38.45 4.18 13.37
CA ALA A 11 38.13 4.00 11.96
C ALA A 11 36.98 4.94 11.63
N ASP A 12 37.24 5.97 10.83
CA ASP A 12 36.20 6.76 10.19
C ASP A 12 35.39 5.82 9.28
N VAL A 13 34.21 5.39 9.74
CA VAL A 13 33.27 4.68 8.89
C VAL A 13 32.65 5.70 7.94
N VAL A 14 33.29 5.90 6.79
CA VAL A 14 32.72 6.68 5.70
C VAL A 14 31.61 5.85 5.06
N ILE A 15 30.38 6.06 5.53
CA ILE A 15 29.18 5.46 4.95
C ILE A 15 28.73 6.35 3.80
N ASP A 16 29.02 5.95 2.55
CA ASP A 16 28.51 6.62 1.35
C ASP A 16 26.98 6.49 1.27
N THR A 17 26.29 7.42 1.92
CA THR A 17 24.84 7.47 2.01
C THR A 17 24.30 8.50 1.02
N THR A 18 23.43 8.06 0.10
CA THR A 18 22.65 8.98 -0.73
C THR A 18 21.33 9.29 -0.03
N THR A 19 21.09 10.56 0.28
CA THR A 19 19.80 11.04 0.81
C THR A 19 19.08 11.85 -0.27
N VAL A 20 17.81 11.53 -0.52
CA VAL A 20 16.95 12.23 -1.48
C VAL A 20 15.64 12.56 -0.81
N ILE A 21 15.17 13.81 -0.94
CA ILE A 21 13.86 14.23 -0.45
C ILE A 21 12.97 14.43 -1.67
N ASN A 22 11.78 13.82 -1.66
CA ASN A 22 10.75 14.04 -2.67
C ASN A 22 9.42 14.23 -1.94
N ASN A 23 8.81 15.41 -2.10
CA ASN A 23 7.61 15.84 -1.37
C ASN A 23 7.77 15.73 0.15
N THR A 24 7.12 14.73 0.76
CA THR A 24 7.09 14.49 2.21
C THR A 24 7.96 13.30 2.62
N GLU A 25 8.59 12.65 1.63
CA GLU A 25 9.29 11.39 1.77
C GLU A 25 10.80 11.63 1.71
N THR A 26 11.51 11.15 2.72
CA THR A 26 12.97 11.10 2.76
C THR A 26 13.42 9.69 2.44
N TYR A 27 14.22 9.55 1.38
CA TYR A 27 14.82 8.30 0.92
C TYR A 27 16.30 8.32 1.31
N GLN A 28 16.73 7.33 2.06
CA GLN A 28 18.14 7.12 2.38
C GLN A 28 18.57 5.77 1.84
N ILE A 29 19.64 5.77 1.06
CA ILE A 29 20.26 4.54 0.58
C ILE A 29 21.72 4.53 0.96
N TYR A 30 22.16 3.36 1.40
CA TYR A 30 23.55 3.03 1.61
C TYR A 30 23.81 1.66 1.01
N THR A 31 25.02 1.43 0.52
CA THR A 31 25.45 0.13 -0.02
C THR A 31 26.76 -0.25 0.64
N ASP A 32 26.85 -1.47 1.14
CA ASP A 32 28.09 -2.10 1.57
C ASP A 32 28.52 -3.19 0.57
N GLU A 33 29.60 -3.91 0.87
CA GLU A 33 30.12 -4.99 0.01
C GLU A 33 29.10 -6.11 -0.26
N ALA A 34 28.16 -6.34 0.66
CA ALA A 34 27.24 -7.47 0.64
C ALA A 34 25.77 -7.08 0.44
N TYR A 35 25.36 -5.86 0.78
CA TYR A 35 23.95 -5.45 0.87
C TYR A 35 23.71 -4.03 0.38
N VAL A 36 22.49 -3.81 -0.13
CA VAL A 36 21.88 -2.50 -0.30
C VAL A 36 20.84 -2.29 0.80
N TYR A 37 20.88 -1.11 1.41
CA TYR A 37 19.96 -0.67 2.46
C TYR A 37 19.15 0.51 1.94
N LEU A 38 17.83 0.45 2.08
CA LEU A 38 16.92 1.55 1.76
C LEU A 38 16.03 1.84 2.96
N THR A 39 16.00 3.11 3.35
CA THR A 39 15.02 3.65 4.30
C THR A 39 14.16 4.68 3.57
N ILE A 40 12.84 4.56 3.74
CA ILE A 40 11.87 5.58 3.31
C ILE A 40 11.16 6.05 4.56
N GLU A 41 11.28 7.33 4.87
CA GLU A 41 10.61 7.97 6.00
C GLU A 41 9.61 8.99 5.47
N THR A 42 8.39 9.02 6.00
CA THR A 42 7.38 10.03 5.65
C THR A 42 6.57 10.46 6.86
N ILE A 43 6.26 11.75 6.93
CA ILE A 43 5.29 12.29 7.89
C ILE A 43 3.86 12.30 7.32
N ASP A 44 3.66 12.06 6.03
CA ASP A 44 2.34 12.06 5.41
C ASP A 44 1.62 10.73 5.65
N SER A 45 0.57 10.78 6.47
CA SER A 45 -0.28 9.63 6.79
C SER A 45 -0.98 9.04 5.57
N LYS A 46 -1.25 9.83 4.52
CA LYS A 46 -1.83 9.34 3.27
C LYS A 46 -0.82 8.46 2.53
N VAL A 47 0.45 8.86 2.50
CA VAL A 47 1.54 8.08 1.92
C VAL A 47 1.75 6.80 2.74
N ALA A 48 1.91 6.92 4.06
CA ALA A 48 2.06 5.76 4.95
C ALA A 48 0.90 4.74 4.80
N THR A 49 -0.33 5.23 4.75
CA THR A 49 -1.53 4.41 4.52
C THR A 49 -1.53 3.77 3.14
N SER A 50 -1.07 4.51 2.11
CA SER A 50 -0.92 3.99 0.74
C SER A 50 0.03 2.80 0.71
N ILE A 51 1.22 2.95 1.30
CA ILE A 51 2.23 1.88 1.43
C ILE A 51 1.62 0.67 2.12
N LEU A 52 0.96 0.83 3.27
CA LEU A 52 0.41 -0.29 4.03
C LEU A 52 -0.72 -1.03 3.34
N ARG A 53 -1.56 -0.32 2.57
CA ARG A 53 -2.75 -0.88 1.94
C ARG A 53 -2.46 -1.48 0.57
N GLN A 54 -1.62 -0.82 -0.21
CA GLN A 54 -1.35 -1.17 -1.60
C GLN A 54 -0.02 -1.89 -1.75
N GLY A 55 0.94 -1.60 -0.88
CA GLY A 55 2.32 -2.00 -1.06
C GLY A 55 3.09 -0.98 -1.89
N ILE A 56 4.42 -1.12 -1.85
CA ILE A 56 5.32 -0.44 -2.76
C ILE A 56 6.19 -1.45 -3.48
N ASN A 57 6.55 -1.12 -4.72
CA ASN A 57 7.59 -1.75 -5.49
C ASN A 57 8.87 -0.94 -5.33
N VAL A 58 9.92 -1.58 -4.80
CA VAL A 58 11.28 -1.04 -4.83
C VAL A 58 12.04 -1.75 -5.94
N TYR A 59 12.33 -1.01 -7.01
CA TYR A 59 13.04 -1.48 -8.20
C TYR A 59 14.54 -1.22 -8.08
N PHE A 60 15.33 -2.17 -8.56
CA PHE A 60 16.79 -2.09 -8.62
C PHE A 60 17.26 -2.25 -10.06
N ASP A 61 17.96 -1.24 -10.59
CA ASP A 61 18.60 -1.34 -11.90
C ASP A 61 20.06 -0.92 -11.83
N THR A 62 20.96 -1.90 -11.93
CA THR A 62 22.42 -1.71 -11.88
C THR A 62 22.97 -0.96 -13.10
N LYS A 63 22.17 -0.79 -14.16
CA LYS A 63 22.59 -0.07 -15.38
C LYS A 63 22.14 1.39 -15.39
N GLY A 64 21.32 1.82 -14.44
CA GLY A 64 20.81 3.19 -14.35
C GLY A 64 19.81 3.57 -15.45
N LYS A 65 19.23 2.59 -16.15
CA LYS A 65 18.25 2.75 -17.24
C LYS A 65 16.79 2.68 -16.76
N LYS A 66 16.57 2.64 -15.44
CA LYS A 66 15.25 2.55 -14.79
C LYS A 66 14.44 1.32 -15.20
N LYS A 67 15.12 0.18 -15.43
CA LYS A 67 14.45 -1.08 -15.75
C LYS A 67 13.73 -1.67 -14.53
N LYS A 68 12.55 -2.25 -14.75
CA LYS A 68 11.68 -2.82 -13.70
C LYS A 68 11.81 -4.33 -13.53
N ASN A 69 12.97 -4.90 -13.87
CA ASN A 69 13.16 -6.35 -13.93
C ASN A 69 13.44 -6.97 -12.56
N VAL A 70 14.05 -6.22 -11.64
CA VAL A 70 14.39 -6.71 -10.30
C VAL A 70 13.70 -5.79 -9.30
N PHE A 71 12.82 -6.35 -8.48
CA PHE A 71 12.11 -5.56 -7.47
C PHE A 71 11.63 -6.39 -6.29
N ILE A 72 11.34 -5.66 -5.21
CA ILE A 72 10.60 -6.18 -4.06
C ILE A 72 9.27 -5.46 -3.97
N THR A 73 8.20 -6.23 -3.74
CA THR A 73 6.89 -5.69 -3.37
C THR A 73 6.61 -5.99 -1.91
N TYR A 74 6.40 -4.96 -1.10
CA TYR A 74 5.98 -5.11 0.28
C TYR A 74 5.27 -3.86 0.82
N PRO A 75 4.24 -4.01 1.66
CA PRO A 75 3.43 -5.21 1.85
C PRO A 75 2.79 -5.74 0.56
N ILE A 76 2.47 -7.03 0.52
CA ILE A 76 1.52 -7.53 -0.51
C ILE A 76 0.12 -7.11 -0.07
N ALA A 77 -0.60 -6.41 -0.94
CA ALA A 77 -1.97 -5.99 -0.67
C ALA A 77 -2.86 -7.22 -0.40
N ASN A 78 -3.43 -7.30 0.81
CA ASN A 78 -4.49 -8.25 1.09
C ASN A 78 -5.79 -7.71 0.47
N ASN A 79 -6.33 -8.40 -0.53
CA ASN A 79 -7.60 -8.05 -1.21
C ASN A 79 -8.85 -8.13 -0.30
N GLN A 80 -8.68 -8.23 1.01
CA GLN A 80 -9.79 -8.21 1.95
C GLN A 80 -10.39 -6.80 1.97
N ARG A 81 -11.53 -6.65 1.28
CA ARG A 81 -12.36 -5.46 1.38
C ARG A 81 -12.67 -5.25 2.86
N PRO A 82 -12.44 -4.04 3.41
CA PRO A 82 -12.85 -3.76 4.78
C PRO A 82 -14.33 -4.12 4.93
N PRO A 83 -14.73 -4.77 6.03
CA PRO A 83 -16.12 -5.07 6.28
C PRO A 83 -16.94 -3.79 6.12
N ARG A 84 -18.00 -3.85 5.31
CA ARG A 84 -18.92 -2.73 5.13
C ARG A 84 -19.46 -2.36 6.50
N ARG A 85 -19.01 -1.23 7.05
CA ARG A 85 -19.56 -0.68 8.29
C ARG A 85 -21.04 -0.37 8.00
N ASN A 86 -21.96 -1.04 8.72
CA ASN A 86 -23.38 -0.76 8.62
C ASN A 86 -23.62 0.74 8.83
N LYS A 87 -24.44 1.31 7.98
CA LYS A 87 -24.59 2.75 7.77
C LYS A 87 -25.55 3.41 8.79
N ASP A 88 -25.77 2.74 9.92
CA ASP A 88 -26.81 3.08 10.88
C ASP A 88 -26.25 3.79 12.13
N THR A 89 -25.03 4.33 12.05
CA THR A 89 -24.51 5.19 13.12
C THR A 89 -25.07 6.61 12.93
N PRO A 90 -25.63 7.25 13.98
CA PRO A 90 -26.12 8.61 13.92
C PRO A 90 -25.03 9.57 13.41
N ASN A 91 -25.50 10.63 12.76
CA ASN A 91 -24.71 11.66 12.10
C ASN A 91 -23.99 12.56 13.13
N GLU A 92 -23.12 11.98 13.95
CA GLU A 92 -22.14 12.73 14.71
C GLU A 92 -21.12 13.29 13.70
N THR A 93 -20.81 14.57 13.84
CA THR A 93 -19.73 15.26 13.12
C THR A 93 -18.44 14.48 13.35
N ARG A 94 -18.13 13.52 12.48
CA ARG A 94 -16.88 12.77 12.54
C ARG A 94 -15.79 13.76 12.18
N GLU A 95 -15.14 14.32 13.20
CA GLU A 95 -13.85 14.94 13.04
C GLU A 95 -12.96 13.93 12.31
N PHE A 96 -12.42 14.36 11.16
CA PHE A 96 -11.45 13.55 10.47
C PHE A 96 -10.23 13.49 11.38
N PRO A 97 -9.71 12.28 11.68
CA PRO A 97 -8.50 12.17 12.49
C PRO A 97 -7.40 12.99 11.83
N ASP A 98 -6.69 13.77 12.63
CA ASP A 98 -5.53 14.51 12.16
C ASP A 98 -4.44 13.56 11.66
N ASN A 99 -3.49 14.10 10.90
CA ASN A 99 -2.39 13.31 10.35
C ASN A 99 -1.66 12.50 11.43
N ASP A 100 -1.47 13.11 12.59
CA ASP A 100 -0.66 12.55 13.65
C ASP A 100 -1.32 11.36 14.35
N SER A 101 -2.63 11.44 14.62
CA SER A 101 -3.41 10.33 15.15
C SER A 101 -3.43 9.15 14.18
N ILE A 102 -3.45 9.41 12.87
CA ILE A 102 -3.39 8.34 11.86
C ILE A 102 -2.03 7.63 11.91
N ILE A 103 -0.90 8.36 11.98
CA ILE A 103 0.43 7.75 12.10
C ILE A 103 0.56 6.94 13.39
N ARG A 104 0.10 7.46 14.53
CA ARG A 104 0.07 6.69 15.79
C ARG A 104 -0.78 5.43 15.66
N GLN A 105 -1.95 5.52 15.03
CA GLN A 105 -2.82 4.37 14.80
C GLN A 105 -2.14 3.31 13.90
N ILE A 106 -1.38 3.74 12.89
CA ILE A 106 -0.54 2.85 12.09
C ILE A 106 0.46 2.11 12.99
N GLY A 107 1.16 2.82 13.87
CA GLY A 107 2.10 2.22 14.82
C GLY A 107 1.45 1.13 15.68
N TYR A 108 0.28 1.40 16.25
CA TYR A 108 -0.49 0.39 17.00
C TYR A 108 -0.88 -0.82 16.14
N ARG A 109 -1.25 -0.63 14.87
CA ARG A 109 -1.59 -1.75 13.98
C ARG A 109 -0.36 -2.60 13.66
N LEU A 110 0.78 -1.98 13.42
CA LEU A 110 2.04 -2.70 13.15
C LEU A 110 2.47 -3.53 14.35
N LYS A 111 2.33 -3.02 15.59
CA LYS A 111 2.63 -3.80 16.80
C LYS A 111 1.84 -5.12 16.90
N ASN A 112 0.64 -5.19 16.31
CA ASN A 112 -0.27 -6.33 16.43
C ASN A 112 -0.43 -7.16 15.14
N ASN A 113 -0.17 -6.58 13.97
CA ASN A 113 -0.48 -7.18 12.68
C ASN A 113 0.44 -6.67 11.57
N THR A 114 1.74 -6.91 11.71
CA THR A 114 2.71 -6.64 10.64
C THR A 114 2.49 -7.61 9.47
N PRO A 115 2.38 -7.13 8.22
CA PRO A 115 2.34 -7.99 7.06
C PRO A 115 3.55 -8.92 7.00
N GLN A 116 3.32 -10.22 6.85
CA GLN A 116 4.42 -11.20 6.87
C GLN A 116 4.83 -11.70 5.49
N LYS A 117 4.20 -11.21 4.41
CA LYS A 117 4.45 -11.69 3.04
C LYS A 117 4.99 -10.58 2.17
N ALA A 118 6.04 -10.88 1.42
CA ALA A 118 6.66 -10.01 0.44
C ALA A 118 6.87 -10.78 -0.88
N LEU A 119 6.95 -10.03 -1.97
CA LEU A 119 7.26 -10.56 -3.30
C LEU A 119 8.66 -10.12 -3.70
N TYR A 120 9.45 -11.04 -4.22
CA TYR A 120 10.71 -10.75 -4.88
C TYR A 120 10.63 -11.18 -6.34
N GLN A 121 10.97 -10.26 -7.24
CA GLN A 121 11.06 -10.50 -8.68
C GLN A 121 12.53 -10.41 -9.12
N TYR A 122 12.97 -11.39 -9.91
CA TYR A 122 14.20 -11.32 -10.69
C TYR A 122 13.93 -11.73 -12.14
N TYR A 123 13.84 -10.74 -13.02
CA TYR A 123 13.41 -10.87 -14.41
C TYR A 123 12.04 -11.55 -14.49
N ASP A 124 11.97 -12.77 -15.03
CA ASP A 124 10.72 -13.52 -15.20
C ASP A 124 10.43 -14.47 -14.03
N LYS A 125 11.33 -14.50 -13.03
CA LYS A 125 11.17 -15.36 -11.84
C LYS A 125 10.59 -14.55 -10.70
N THR A 126 9.46 -15.01 -10.20
CA THR A 126 8.76 -14.44 -9.05
C THR A 126 8.84 -15.40 -7.87
N LYS A 127 9.09 -14.88 -6.68
CA LYS A 127 9.05 -15.65 -5.43
C LYS A 127 8.37 -14.86 -4.33
N GLU A 128 7.30 -15.42 -3.77
CA GLU A 128 6.74 -14.96 -2.50
C GLU A 128 7.58 -15.53 -1.34
N PHE A 129 7.83 -14.72 -0.32
CA PHE A 129 8.54 -15.16 0.89
C PHE A 129 7.96 -14.54 2.16
N ASN A 130 8.21 -15.20 3.29
CA ASN A 130 7.82 -14.68 4.60
C ASN A 130 8.90 -13.72 5.13
N THR A 131 8.53 -12.50 5.54
CA THR A 131 9.50 -11.48 5.97
C THR A 131 10.24 -11.83 7.27
N LEU A 132 9.66 -12.70 8.10
CA LEU A 132 10.26 -13.17 9.35
C LEU A 132 11.03 -14.49 9.17
N LEU A 133 10.54 -15.35 8.27
CA LEU A 133 11.05 -16.71 8.03
C LEU A 133 11.41 -16.88 6.55
N ASN A 134 12.48 -16.21 6.10
CA ASN A 134 13.02 -16.42 4.75
C ASN A 134 14.50 -16.80 4.76
N ASN A 135 14.89 -17.50 3.71
CA ASN A 135 16.28 -17.82 3.38
C ASN A 135 16.82 -16.93 2.25
N GLU A 136 16.16 -15.82 1.94
CA GLU A 136 16.57 -14.90 0.87
C GLU A 136 17.65 -13.92 1.34
N GLY A 137 17.88 -13.80 2.65
CA GLY A 137 18.73 -12.76 3.23
C GLY A 137 18.11 -11.36 3.12
N ILE A 138 16.83 -11.28 2.73
CA ILE A 138 16.08 -10.04 2.58
C ILE A 138 15.39 -9.73 3.91
N THR A 139 15.65 -8.54 4.45
CA THR A 139 14.99 -8.04 5.67
C THR A 139 14.15 -6.84 5.31
N ILE A 140 12.89 -6.83 5.73
CA ILE A 140 11.98 -5.71 5.54
C ILE A 140 11.27 -5.40 6.85
N ASN A 141 11.24 -4.14 7.27
CA ASN A 141 10.60 -3.71 8.50
C ASN A 141 9.77 -2.45 8.27
N LEU A 142 8.59 -2.39 8.88
CA LEU A 142 7.75 -1.19 8.95
C LEU A 142 7.68 -0.73 10.39
N ALA A 143 7.97 0.53 10.63
CA ALA A 143 7.95 1.11 11.96
C ALA A 143 7.32 2.51 11.95
N VAL A 144 7.06 3.02 13.14
CA VAL A 144 6.75 4.43 13.36
C VAL A 144 7.83 4.98 14.28
N ASN A 145 8.43 6.10 13.91
CA ASN A 145 9.25 6.89 14.81
C ASN A 145 8.30 7.73 15.67
N GLU A 146 8.20 7.39 16.96
CA GLU A 146 7.28 8.06 17.87
C GLU A 146 7.69 9.51 18.18
N GLU A 147 9.00 9.83 18.13
CA GLU A 147 9.52 11.19 18.39
C GLU A 147 9.22 12.15 17.25
N ARG A 148 9.43 11.69 16.01
CA ARG A 148 9.19 12.49 14.79
C ARG A 148 7.80 12.30 14.20
N ASN A 149 7.01 11.42 14.82
CA ASN A 149 5.70 10.98 14.35
C ASN A 149 5.68 10.66 12.85
N SER A 150 6.65 9.87 12.41
CA SER A 150 6.85 9.51 11.00
C SER A 150 6.74 8.01 10.80
N PHE A 151 6.28 7.60 9.62
CA PHE A 151 6.29 6.21 9.18
C PHE A 151 7.63 5.87 8.53
N ILE A 152 8.18 4.71 8.86
CA ILE A 152 9.45 4.20 8.34
C ILE A 152 9.22 2.88 7.61
N TYR A 153 9.68 2.81 6.37
CA TYR A 153 9.87 1.59 5.61
C TYR A 153 11.38 1.32 5.51
N TYR A 154 11.82 0.17 5.99
CA TYR A 154 13.22 -0.26 5.91
C TYR A 154 13.34 -1.54 5.07
N LEU A 155 14.32 -1.57 4.18
CA LEU A 155 14.65 -2.71 3.33
C LEU A 155 16.15 -2.94 3.29
N LYS A 156 16.56 -4.17 3.55
CA LYS A 156 17.91 -4.69 3.32
C LYS A 156 17.83 -5.85 2.33
N ILE A 157 18.58 -5.77 1.24
CA ILE A 157 18.63 -6.81 0.20
C ILE A 157 20.09 -7.16 -0.12
N PRO A 158 20.44 -8.46 -0.24
CA PRO A 158 21.78 -8.86 -0.67
C PRO A 158 22.11 -8.42 -2.09
N ASN A 159 23.35 -8.04 -2.34
CA ASN A 159 23.85 -7.63 -3.66
C ASN A 159 23.64 -8.73 -4.72
N ASN A 160 23.79 -10.00 -4.34
CA ASN A 160 23.58 -11.15 -5.24
C ASN A 160 22.10 -11.38 -5.64
N LYS A 161 21.13 -10.77 -4.93
CA LYS A 161 19.71 -10.76 -5.30
C LYS A 161 19.39 -9.62 -6.25
N ILE A 162 20.19 -8.56 -6.27
CA ILE A 162 20.05 -7.49 -7.26
C ILE A 162 20.72 -7.90 -8.58
N ASN A 163 21.88 -8.54 -8.48
CA ASN A 163 22.60 -9.03 -9.64
C ASN A 163 23.39 -10.30 -9.31
N VAL A 164 23.11 -11.37 -10.05
CA VAL A 164 23.73 -12.69 -9.82
C VAL A 164 25.18 -12.74 -10.32
N LYS A 165 25.60 -11.82 -11.21
CA LYS A 165 26.97 -11.80 -11.73
C LYS A 165 27.92 -11.18 -10.71
N SER A 166 28.97 -11.91 -10.35
CA SER A 166 30.07 -11.44 -9.51
C SER A 166 30.82 -10.26 -10.17
N GLY A 167 31.24 -9.29 -9.37
CA GLY A 167 32.10 -8.17 -9.81
C GLY A 167 31.38 -7.00 -10.47
N ILE A 168 30.04 -6.90 -10.36
CA ILE A 168 29.32 -5.72 -10.85
C ILE A 168 29.40 -4.61 -9.83
N ASN A 169 29.92 -3.47 -10.30
CA ASN A 169 29.99 -2.24 -9.55
C ASN A 169 28.60 -1.55 -9.51
N PHE A 170 28.12 -1.21 -8.31
CA PHE A 170 26.86 -0.51 -8.06
C PHE A 170 26.94 1.03 -8.25
N ASN A 171 28.04 1.57 -8.78
CA ASN A 171 28.22 2.99 -9.10
C ASN A 171 27.18 3.56 -10.09
N LYS A 172 26.43 2.70 -10.80
CA LYS A 172 25.33 3.10 -11.69
C LYS A 172 23.96 2.61 -11.21
N LEU A 173 23.87 2.15 -9.97
CA LEU A 173 22.62 1.69 -9.39
C LEU A 173 21.61 2.83 -9.39
N SER A 174 20.43 2.55 -9.95
CA SER A 174 19.26 3.41 -9.80
C SER A 174 18.18 2.65 -9.04
N ILE A 175 17.58 3.34 -8.07
CA ILE A 175 16.45 2.85 -7.30
C ILE A 175 15.19 3.52 -7.80
N GLY A 176 14.17 2.72 -8.05
CA GLY A 176 12.82 3.17 -8.31
C GLY A 176 11.92 2.83 -7.14
N VAL A 177 11.10 3.77 -6.68
CA VAL A 177 10.05 3.49 -5.69
C VAL A 177 8.72 3.83 -6.33
N LYS A 178 7.81 2.85 -6.36
CA LYS A 178 6.47 3.05 -6.91
C LYS A 178 5.41 2.40 -6.04
N THR A 179 4.32 3.10 -5.76
CA THR A 179 3.13 2.48 -5.15
C THR A 179 2.52 1.45 -6.10
N VAL A 180 2.06 0.31 -5.58
CA VAL A 180 1.36 -0.69 -6.39
C VAL A 180 0.02 -0.13 -6.83
N GLU A 181 -0.24 -0.15 -8.13
CA GLU A 181 -1.54 0.26 -8.67
C GLU A 181 -2.61 -0.78 -8.30
N MET A 182 -3.61 -0.37 -7.52
CA MET A 182 -4.82 -1.19 -7.36
C MET A 182 -5.61 -1.11 -8.67
N SER A 183 -5.62 -2.18 -9.47
CA SER A 183 -6.62 -2.35 -10.50
C SER A 183 -7.99 -2.33 -9.82
N ARG A 184 -8.75 -1.26 -10.06
CA ARG A 184 -10.18 -1.28 -9.78
C ARG A 184 -10.77 -2.19 -10.84
N ASP A 185 -10.78 -3.50 -10.57
CA ASP A 185 -11.67 -4.38 -11.28
C ASP A 185 -13.08 -3.85 -11.04
N ASN A 186 -13.56 -3.06 -11.99
CA ASN A 186 -14.95 -2.94 -12.34
C ASN A 186 -15.38 -4.29 -12.93
N SER A 187 -15.17 -5.38 -12.17
CA SER A 187 -15.95 -6.59 -12.39
C SER A 187 -17.39 -6.12 -12.20
N GLU A 188 -18.02 -5.96 -13.35
CA GLU A 188 -19.40 -5.69 -13.60
C GLU A 188 -20.21 -6.06 -12.37
N ARG A 189 -20.75 -5.04 -11.69
CA ARG A 189 -21.87 -5.29 -10.81
C ARG A 189 -22.97 -5.79 -11.74
N THR A 190 -23.01 -7.09 -12.00
CA THR A 190 -24.25 -7.80 -12.24
C THR A 190 -25.05 -7.55 -10.97
N ARG A 191 -25.76 -6.41 -10.95
CA ARG A 191 -26.98 -6.29 -10.19
C ARG A 191 -27.73 -7.58 -10.50
N PRO A 192 -28.22 -8.34 -9.51
CA PRO A 192 -29.21 -9.35 -9.82
C PRO A 192 -30.36 -8.56 -10.46
N THR A 193 -30.41 -8.59 -11.79
CA THR A 193 -31.55 -8.17 -12.56
C THR A 193 -32.64 -9.07 -12.03
N GLN A 194 -33.56 -8.47 -11.27
CA GLN A 194 -34.79 -9.12 -10.87
C GLN A 194 -35.30 -9.85 -12.10
N GLN A 195 -35.43 -11.16 -11.95
CA GLN A 195 -36.00 -12.06 -12.93
C GLN A 195 -37.17 -11.36 -13.58
N ALA A 196 -37.02 -11.09 -14.88
CA ALA A 196 -38.13 -10.82 -15.75
C ALA A 196 -39.06 -12.04 -15.61
N SER A 197 -40.15 -11.87 -14.87
CA SER A 197 -41.23 -12.83 -14.81
C SER A 197 -41.81 -12.94 -16.21
N VAL A 198 -41.42 -14.00 -16.90
CA VAL A 198 -41.92 -14.41 -18.19
C VAL A 198 -43.44 -14.56 -18.10
N ARG A 199 -44.13 -13.87 -19.00
CA ARG A 199 -45.51 -14.13 -19.38
C ARG A 199 -45.65 -15.58 -19.86
N GLY A 200 -46.50 -16.34 -19.18
CA GLY A 200 -47.14 -17.57 -19.62
C GLY A 200 -48.02 -18.03 -18.46
N GLY A 201 -49.34 -17.89 -18.46
CA GLY A 201 -50.27 -18.33 -19.49
C GLY A 201 -50.87 -19.66 -19.05
N GLY A 202 -52.01 -19.65 -18.35
CA GLY A 202 -52.86 -20.83 -18.19
C GLY A 202 -53.36 -21.18 -16.78
N ARG A 203 -54.61 -20.78 -16.50
CA ARG A 203 -55.70 -21.62 -15.96
C ARG A 203 -55.45 -22.49 -14.69
N ARG A 204 -56.12 -22.12 -13.58
CA ARG A 204 -57.27 -22.81 -12.93
C ARG A 204 -57.22 -22.81 -11.39
N GLY A 205 -58.34 -22.38 -10.80
CA GLY A 205 -58.85 -22.75 -9.47
C GLY A 205 -58.19 -22.02 -8.30
N GLY A 206 -58.89 -21.45 -7.32
CA GLY A 206 -60.30 -21.48 -6.95
C GLY A 206 -60.38 -21.25 -5.43
N GLY A 207 -61.37 -20.48 -4.96
CA GLY A 207 -61.74 -20.33 -3.54
C GLY A 207 -61.19 -19.05 -2.88
N ARG A 208 -61.96 -17.95 -2.80
CA ARG A 208 -63.04 -17.60 -1.85
C ARG A 208 -62.55 -17.05 -0.49
N SER A 209 -62.98 -15.79 -0.24
CA SER A 209 -63.39 -15.16 1.03
C SER A 209 -62.33 -14.81 2.08
N ASN A 210 -62.35 -13.68 2.80
CA ASN A 210 -63.31 -12.58 3.04
C ASN A 210 -62.53 -11.25 3.16
N GLY A 211 -63.00 -10.10 2.65
CA GLY A 211 -63.86 -9.11 3.36
C GLY A 211 -63.01 -8.12 4.19
N GLY A 212 -63.01 -6.80 4.04
CA GLY A 212 -63.82 -5.86 3.27
C GLY A 212 -63.14 -4.48 3.19
N ALA A 213 -63.65 -3.62 2.30
CA ALA A 213 -63.28 -2.20 2.14
C ALA A 213 -64.16 -1.31 3.06
N PRO A 214 -64.22 0.06 2.97
CA PRO A 214 -63.42 1.03 2.19
C PRO A 214 -63.09 2.36 2.93
N GLN A 215 -62.00 3.03 2.57
CA GLN A 215 -61.88 4.51 2.60
C GLN A 215 -60.55 4.87 1.90
N GLY A 216 -60.49 5.63 0.81
CA GLY A 216 -61.30 6.78 0.45
C GLY A 216 -60.46 8.03 0.68
N ARG A 217 -59.50 8.35 -0.21
CA ARG A 217 -59.18 9.74 -0.54
C ARG A 217 -58.38 9.90 -1.82
N SER A 218 -58.90 10.80 -2.63
CA SER A 218 -58.49 11.26 -3.93
C SER A 218 -57.09 11.88 -3.99
N GLY A 219 -56.52 11.84 -5.20
CA GLY A 219 -55.95 13.02 -5.84
C GLY A 219 -54.52 13.42 -5.46
N ASN A 220 -53.55 13.03 -6.28
CA ASN A 220 -52.84 13.97 -7.16
C ASN A 220 -51.74 13.23 -7.94
N GLY A 221 -51.77 13.36 -9.27
CA GLY A 221 -50.61 13.07 -10.12
C GLY A 221 -49.56 14.20 -10.01
N PRO A 222 -48.67 14.31 -11.01
CA PRO A 222 -47.42 13.57 -11.11
C PRO A 222 -46.23 14.51 -10.81
N GLY A 223 -45.50 14.23 -9.74
CA GLY A 223 -44.30 14.99 -9.36
C GLY A 223 -43.03 14.27 -9.80
N GLY A 224 -42.47 14.70 -10.92
CA GLY A 224 -41.11 14.34 -11.32
C GLY A 224 -40.12 14.67 -10.21
N GLY A 225 -39.46 13.63 -9.71
CA GLY A 225 -38.42 13.72 -8.69
C GLY A 225 -37.17 12.97 -9.16
N ASP A 226 -36.69 13.32 -10.35
CA ASP A 226 -35.36 12.91 -10.83
C ASP A 226 -34.30 13.75 -10.09
N GLN A 227 -34.14 13.52 -8.78
CA GLN A 227 -33.11 14.16 -7.96
C GLN A 227 -32.59 13.16 -6.93
N GLY A 228 -31.75 12.26 -7.42
CA GLY A 228 -31.00 11.33 -6.59
C GLY A 228 -29.73 10.83 -7.25
N ARG A 229 -29.18 11.54 -8.25
CA ARG A 229 -27.80 11.32 -8.70
C ARG A 229 -26.88 11.64 -7.53
N SER A 230 -26.57 10.60 -6.76
CA SER A 230 -25.42 10.51 -5.86
C SER A 230 -24.25 11.22 -6.52
N LYS A 231 -24.02 12.49 -6.14
CA LYS A 231 -22.80 13.23 -6.49
C LYS A 231 -21.66 12.31 -6.14
N GLY A 232 -20.94 11.87 -7.18
CA GLY A 232 -19.81 10.97 -7.04
C GLY A 232 -18.91 11.54 -5.97
N ARG A 233 -18.81 10.82 -4.83
CA ARG A 233 -17.80 11.08 -3.83
C ARG A 233 -16.49 11.01 -4.61
N LYS A 234 -15.87 12.16 -4.90
CA LYS A 234 -14.51 12.21 -5.46
C LYS A 234 -13.70 11.36 -4.50
N THR A 235 -13.41 10.14 -4.92
CA THR A 235 -12.56 9.25 -4.14
C THR A 235 -11.21 9.89 -4.28
N GLU A 236 -10.74 10.57 -3.23
CA GLU A 236 -9.40 11.14 -3.21
C GLU A 236 -8.45 10.07 -3.76
N SER A 237 -7.72 10.43 -4.81
CA SER A 237 -6.69 9.58 -5.37
C SER A 237 -5.70 9.31 -4.25
N VAL A 238 -5.49 8.02 -3.94
CA VAL A 238 -4.43 7.62 -3.03
C VAL A 238 -3.12 8.20 -3.59
N PRO A 239 -2.30 8.89 -2.77
CA PRO A 239 -1.04 9.44 -3.26
C PRO A 239 -0.19 8.30 -3.83
N ALA A 240 0.20 8.48 -5.10
CA ALA A 240 1.02 7.53 -5.82
C ALA A 240 2.48 8.02 -5.76
N ILE A 241 3.34 7.21 -5.17
CA ILE A 241 4.78 7.37 -5.34
C ILE A 241 5.12 6.81 -6.73
N ASP A 242 5.84 7.57 -7.55
CA ASP A 242 6.52 7.09 -8.76
C ASP A 242 7.79 7.91 -8.95
N PHE A 243 8.89 7.43 -8.36
CA PHE A 243 10.13 8.18 -8.28
C PHE A 243 11.34 7.31 -8.55
N TRP A 244 12.36 7.88 -9.20
CA TRP A 244 13.64 7.22 -9.44
C TRP A 244 14.79 8.13 -9.09
N PHE A 245 15.79 7.58 -8.42
CA PHE A 245 17.03 8.28 -8.10
C PHE A 245 18.24 7.37 -8.35
N LYS A 246 19.39 7.99 -8.60
CA LYS A 246 20.68 7.29 -8.73
C LYS A 246 21.35 7.27 -7.37
N THR A 247 22.04 6.17 -7.07
CA THR A 247 22.92 6.12 -5.91
C THR A 247 24.25 6.75 -6.27
N ILE A 248 24.84 7.45 -5.31
CA ILE A 248 26.21 7.90 -5.37
C ILE A 248 27.01 6.85 -4.60
N SER A 249 27.82 6.08 -5.32
CA SER A 249 28.82 5.18 -4.75
C SER A 249 30.14 5.63 -5.36
N LYS A 250 31.10 6.05 -4.54
CA LYS A 250 32.43 6.43 -5.03
C LYS A 250 33.28 5.19 -5.26
#